data_AF-A0A1Y0HBD7-F1
#
_entry.id   AF-A0A1Y0HBD7-F1
#
_cell.length_a   1.000
_cell.length_b   1.000
_cell.length_c   1.000
_cell.angle_alpha   90.00
_cell.angle_beta   90.00
_cell.angle_gamma   90.00
#
_symmetry.space_group_name_H-M   'P 1'
#
loop_
_entity.id
_entity.type
_entity.pdbx_description
1 polymer ?
#
loop_
_entity_poly.entity_id
_entity_poly.type
_entity_poly.pdbx_seq_one_letter_code
_entity_poly.pdbx_strand_id
1 'polypeptide(L)'
;MALSSEFGKPDFDFDRLHSRGGLLVRFDYERGPYTGRYLAKWDDGRGGWYDQEYEMALVADVFEPFVLYRRFPGEFRIGVRLRMDAFRNTVRRRVEE
;
A
#
# COMPACT_ATOMS: atom_id res chain seq x y z
N MET A 1 16.20 7.71 3.91
CA MET A 1 16.86 6.77 4.84
C MET A 1 16.13 6.89 6.16
N ALA A 2 15.29 5.91 6.52
CA ALA A 2 14.58 5.94 7.80
C ALA A 2 15.39 5.11 8.80
N LEU A 3 15.94 5.76 9.82
CA LEU A 3 16.56 5.06 10.94
C LEU A 3 15.47 4.69 11.95
N SER A 4 15.34 3.39 12.24
CA SER A 4 14.57 2.90 13.40
C SER A 4 15.54 2.44 14.47
N SER A 5 15.47 3.03 15.66
CA SER A 5 16.28 2.60 16.82
C SER A 5 15.40 1.80 17.79
N GLU A 6 15.85 0.62 18.18
CA GLU A 6 15.20 -0.23 19.19
C GLU A 6 15.93 -0.03 20.53
N PHE A 7 15.27 0.55 21.52
CA PHE A 7 15.81 0.69 22.89
C PHE A 7 15.15 -0.34 23.81
N GLY A 8 15.87 -1.40 24.16
CA GLY A 8 15.39 -2.49 25.03
C GLY A 8 15.90 -3.86 24.59
N LYS A 9 15.83 -4.87 25.47
CA LYS A 9 16.01 -6.28 25.08
C LYS A 9 14.62 -6.86 24.80
N PRO A 10 14.36 -7.42 23.61
CA PRO A 10 13.09 -8.08 23.33
C PRO A 10 13.00 -9.35 24.19
N ASP A 11 11.93 -9.47 24.97
CA ASP A 11 11.68 -10.61 25.87
C ASP A 11 11.23 -11.87 25.11
N PHE A 12 10.84 -11.73 23.83
CA PHE A 12 10.44 -12.81 22.94
C PHE A 12 10.97 -12.60 21.51
N ASP A 13 11.24 -13.68 20.76
CA ASP A 13 11.81 -13.59 19.40
C ASP A 13 10.87 -12.90 18.38
N PHE A 14 9.56 -12.87 18.64
CA PHE A 14 8.58 -12.14 17.83
C PHE A 14 8.54 -10.63 18.12
N ASP A 15 9.18 -10.21 19.20
CA ASP A 15 9.19 -8.82 19.70
C ASP A 15 10.37 -8.01 19.16
N ARG A 16 11.31 -8.68 18.47
CA ARG A 16 12.37 -8.01 17.71
C ARG A 16 11.76 -7.18 16.59
N LEU A 17 12.18 -5.93 16.46
CA LEU A 17 11.92 -5.15 15.24
C LEU A 17 12.28 -6.01 14.01
N HIS A 18 11.29 -6.23 13.14
CA HIS A 18 11.43 -7.10 11.97
C HIS A 18 12.59 -6.66 11.04
N SER A 19 12.95 -5.37 11.10
CA SER A 19 14.05 -4.71 10.41
C SER A 19 14.72 -3.69 11.33
N ARG A 20 16.05 -3.74 11.50
CA ARG A 20 16.83 -2.74 12.26
C ARG A 20 17.16 -1.47 11.47
N GLY A 21 16.95 -1.53 10.15
CA GLY A 21 17.19 -0.44 9.21
C GLY A 21 16.83 -0.92 7.81
N GLY A 22 16.14 -0.08 7.04
CA GLY A 22 15.64 -0.48 5.73
C GLY A 22 15.41 0.68 4.78
N LEU A 23 15.40 0.35 3.50
CA LEU A 23 15.10 1.26 2.42
C LEU A 23 13.73 0.93 1.84
N LEU A 24 12.88 1.94 1.68
CA LEU A 24 11.55 1.82 1.11
C LEU A 24 11.51 2.63 -0.18
N VAL A 25 11.11 1.97 -1.26
CA VAL A 25 10.83 2.62 -2.54
C VAL A 25 9.36 2.46 -2.83
N ARG A 26 8.72 3.57 -3.16
CA ARG A 26 7.32 3.62 -3.59
C ARG A 26 7.24 4.35 -4.92
N PHE A 27 6.50 3.76 -5.84
CA PHE A 27 6.18 4.35 -7.12
C PHE A 27 4.66 4.35 -7.29
N ASP A 28 4.11 5.52 -7.53
CA ASP A 28 2.68 5.71 -7.82
C ASP A 28 2.56 6.29 -9.24
N TYR A 29 1.72 5.65 -10.05
CA TYR A 29 1.44 6.06 -11.41
C TYR A 29 -0.06 6.26 -11.61
N GLU A 30 -0.42 7.43 -12.11
CA GLU A 30 -1.80 7.80 -12.36
C GLU A 30 -1.93 8.29 -13.80
N ARG A 31 -2.78 7.64 -14.59
CA ARG A 31 -3.07 8.06 -15.96
C ARG A 31 -4.55 7.82 -16.30
N GLY A 32 -5.30 8.91 -16.33
CA GLY A 32 -6.74 8.86 -16.56
C GLY A 32 -7.42 8.03 -15.46
N PRO A 33 -8.23 7.01 -15.81
CA PRO A 33 -8.86 6.15 -14.82
C PRO A 33 -7.91 5.06 -14.27
N TYR A 34 -6.72 4.87 -14.85
CA TYR A 34 -5.82 3.80 -14.42
C TYR A 34 -4.85 4.29 -13.34
N THR A 35 -4.75 3.51 -12.27
CA THR A 35 -3.83 3.75 -11.17
C THR A 35 -2.97 2.50 -10.99
N GLY A 36 -1.65 2.69 -10.94
CA GLY A 36 -0.70 1.64 -10.63
C GLY A 36 0.14 2.05 -9.44
N ARG A 37 0.30 1.17 -8.45
CA ARG A 37 1.16 1.43 -7.30
C ARG A 37 2.11 0.25 -7.12
N TYR A 38 3.35 0.58 -6.79
CA TYR A 38 4.38 -0.38 -6.49
C TYR A 38 5.13 0.06 -5.24
N LEU A 39 5.29 -0.87 -4.31
CA LEU A 39 6.02 -0.68 -3.07
C LEU A 39 7.04 -1.80 -2.91
N ALA A 40 8.27 -1.44 -2.61
CA ALA A 40 9.33 -2.40 -2.33
C ALA A 40 10.08 -1.98 -1.07
N LYS A 41 10.39 -2.96 -0.22
CA LYS A 41 11.18 -2.76 1.00
C LYS A 41 12.41 -3.64 0.97
N TRP A 42 13.53 -3.01 1.28
CA TRP A 42 14.85 -3.60 1.36
C TRP A 42 15.36 -3.49 2.79
N ASP A 43 16.04 -4.54 3.27
CA ASP A 43 16.64 -4.61 4.59
C ASP A 43 18.09 -5.11 4.46
N ASP A 44 19.03 -4.32 4.97
CA ASP A 44 20.46 -4.62 4.96
C ASP A 44 20.80 -5.84 5.82
N GLY A 45 20.12 -5.99 6.96
CA GLY A 45 20.28 -7.11 7.89
C GLY A 45 19.78 -8.45 7.35
N ARG A 46 18.94 -8.45 6.30
CA ARG A 46 18.48 -9.67 5.59
C ARG A 46 19.09 -9.83 4.20
N GLY A 47 19.98 -8.94 3.80
CA GLY A 47 20.70 -9.01 2.53
C GLY A 47 19.83 -8.85 1.28
N GLY A 48 18.68 -8.16 1.35
CA GLY A 48 17.85 -8.00 0.16
C GLY A 48 16.46 -7.41 0.30
N TRP A 49 15.77 -7.37 -0.84
CA TRP A 49 14.35 -7.00 -0.95
C TRP A 49 13.49 -8.10 -0.36
N TYR A 50 12.79 -7.81 0.74
CA TYR A 50 12.00 -8.80 1.46
C TYR A 50 10.50 -8.64 1.25
N ASP A 51 10.02 -7.44 0.92
CA ASP A 51 8.61 -7.15 0.70
C ASP A 51 8.44 -6.37 -0.61
N GLN A 52 7.48 -6.82 -1.42
CA GLN A 52 7.13 -6.24 -2.70
C GLN A 52 5.61 -6.30 -2.82
N GLU A 53 4.99 -5.16 -3.07
CA GLU A 53 3.55 -5.00 -3.22
C GLU A 53 3.26 -4.28 -4.54
N TYR A 54 2.34 -4.85 -5.31
CA TYR A 54 1.88 -4.36 -6.60
C TYR A 54 0.38 -4.18 -6.52
N GLU A 55 -0.10 -3.01 -6.89
CA GLU A 55 -1.52 -2.71 -6.98
C GLU A 55 -1.84 -2.10 -8.34
N MET A 56 -2.93 -2.57 -8.94
CA MET A 56 -3.54 -1.93 -10.11
C MET A 56 -5.00 -1.66 -9.79
N ALA A 57 -5.46 -0.45 -10.09
CA ALA A 57 -6.83 -0.04 -9.90
C ALA A 57 -7.36 0.70 -11.12
N LEU A 58 -8.68 0.63 -11.30
CA LEU A 58 -9.40 1.39 -12.31
C LEU A 58 -10.44 2.26 -11.60
N VAL A 59 -10.23 3.58 -11.61
CA VAL A 59 -11.12 4.57 -11.04
C VAL A 59 -12.29 4.83 -11.99
N ALA A 60 -13.47 4.32 -11.62
CA ALA A 60 -14.74 4.52 -12.30
C ALA A 60 -15.69 5.33 -11.41
N ASP A 61 -15.42 6.64 -11.31
CA ASP A 61 -16.17 7.60 -10.50
C ASP A 61 -16.21 7.19 -9.01
N VAL A 62 -17.34 6.64 -8.55
CA VAL A 62 -17.55 6.19 -7.17
C VAL A 62 -16.91 4.82 -6.90
N PHE A 63 -16.75 3.99 -7.92
CA PHE A 63 -16.22 2.63 -7.76
C PHE A 63 -14.78 2.56 -8.24
N GLU A 64 -13.93 1.91 -7.46
CA GLU A 64 -12.53 1.66 -7.79
C GLU A 64 -12.22 0.18 -7.58
N PRO A 65 -12.50 -0.68 -8.58
CA PRO A 65 -11.97 -2.03 -8.60
C PRO A 65 -10.45 -2.01 -8.53
N PHE A 66 -9.89 -2.90 -7.72
CA PHE A 66 -8.45 -3.05 -7.55
C PHE A 66 -8.05 -4.51 -7.43
N VAL A 67 -6.83 -4.78 -7.89
CA VAL A 67 -6.07 -6.01 -7.67
C VAL A 67 -4.81 -5.62 -6.95
N LEU A 68 -4.53 -6.27 -5.83
CA LEU A 68 -3.31 -6.11 -5.05
C LEU A 68 -2.64 -7.47 -4.87
N TYR A 69 -1.36 -7.51 -5.16
CA TYR A 69 -0.49 -8.66 -4.91
C TYR A 69 0.68 -8.21 -4.04
N ARG A 70 0.91 -8.94 -2.94
CA ARG A 70 2.00 -8.68 -2.01
C ARG A 70 2.76 -9.95 -1.69
N ARG A 71 4.08 -9.90 -1.86
CA ARG A 71 4.96 -11.06 -1.67
C ARG A 71 5.15 -11.45 -0.20
N PHE A 72 5.18 -10.48 0.72
CA PHE A 72 5.31 -10.75 2.16
C PHE A 72 4.30 -9.91 2.95
N PRO A 73 3.33 -10.51 3.66
CA PRO A 73 3.27 -11.90 4.11
C PRO A 73 2.72 -12.93 3.10
N GLY A 74 2.55 -12.58 1.82
CA GLY A 74 2.02 -13.49 0.80
C GLY A 74 0.51 -13.34 0.66
N GLU A 75 0.08 -12.20 0.15
CA GLU A 75 -1.31 -11.80 0.12
C GLU A 75 -1.73 -11.39 -1.29
N PHE A 76 -2.90 -11.86 -1.70
CA PHE A 76 -3.52 -11.47 -2.96
C PHE A 76 -4.96 -11.03 -2.66
N ARG A 77 -5.28 -9.78 -2.99
CA ARG A 77 -6.60 -9.18 -2.78
C ARG A 77 -7.17 -8.72 -4.10
N ILE A 78 -8.43 -9.04 -4.32
CA ILE A 78 -9.25 -8.45 -5.38
C ILE A 78 -10.45 -7.84 -4.69
N GLY A 79 -10.78 -6.60 -5.03
CA GLY A 79 -11.93 -5.94 -4.43
C GLY A 79 -12.36 -4.71 -5.18
N VAL A 80 -13.37 -4.04 -4.63
CA VAL A 80 -13.87 -2.75 -5.12
C VAL A 80 -13.85 -1.78 -3.94
N ARG A 81 -13.20 -0.64 -4.12
CA ARG A 81 -13.22 0.47 -3.16
C ARG A 81 -14.33 1.43 -3.56
N LEU A 82 -15.03 1.96 -2.57
CA LEU A 82 -15.99 3.04 -2.76
C LEU A 82 -15.31 4.37 -2.43
N ARG A 83 -15.25 5.26 -3.42
CA ARG A 83 -14.70 6.61 -3.29
C ARG A 83 -15.79 7.54 -2.75
N MET A 84 -15.84 7.69 -1.43
CA MET A 84 -16.85 8.50 -0.73
C MET A 84 -16.85 9.97 -1.19
N ASP A 85 -15.69 10.52 -1.56
CA ASP A 85 -15.60 11.89 -2.07
C ASP A 85 -16.34 12.06 -3.41
N ALA A 86 -16.15 11.09 -4.31
CA ALA A 86 -16.86 11.06 -5.59
C ALA A 86 -18.36 10.82 -5.37
N PHE A 87 -18.72 9.91 -4.45
CA PHE A 87 -20.12 9.66 -4.09
C PHE A 87 -20.81 10.93 -3.59
N ARG A 88 -20.17 11.68 -2.69
CA ARG A 88 -20.71 12.94 -2.15
C ARG A 88 -20.92 13.97 -3.25
N ASN A 89 -19.98 14.09 -4.18
CA ASN A 89 -20.10 15.01 -5.31
C ASN A 89 -21.26 14.63 -6.24
N THR A 90 -21.42 13.33 -6.53
CA THR A 90 -22.51 12.83 -7.38
C THR A 90 -23.87 13.02 -6.72
N VAL A 91 -24.00 12.74 -5.41
CA VAL A 91 -25.24 12.98 -4.66
C VAL A 91 -25.56 14.47 -4.59
N ARG A 92 -24.56 15.33 -4.30
CA ARG A 92 -24.76 16.78 -4.25
C ARG A 92 -25.26 17.32 -5.59
N ARG A 93 -24.64 16.91 -6.71
CA ARG A 93 -25.06 17.31 -8.05
C ARG A 93 -26.50 16.88 -8.36
N ARG A 94 -26.92 15.72 -7.86
CA ARG A 94 -28.27 15.18 -8.04
C ARG A 94 -29.35 15.87 -7.20
N VAL A 95 -28.98 16.48 -6.07
CA VAL A 95 -29.92 17.20 -5.18
C VAL A 95 -30.07 18.67 -5.58
N GLU A 96 -29.06 19.25 -6.22
CA GLU A 96 -29.08 20.64 -6.73
C GLU A 96 -29.73 20.76 -8.13
N GLU A 97 -29.99 19.65 -8.83
CA GLU A 97 -30.82 19.55 -10.06
C GLU A 97 -32.29 19.25 -9.73
#